data_AF-A0A3M6WU56-F1
#
_entry.id   AF-A0A3M6WU56-F1
#
_cell.length_a   1.000
_cell.length_b   1.000
_cell.length_c   1.000
_cell.angle_alpha   90.00
_cell.angle_beta   90.00
_cell.angle_gamma   90.00
#
_symmetry.space_group_name_H-M   'P 1'
#
loop_
_entity.id
_entity.type
_entity.pdbx_description
1 polymer ?
#
loop_
_entity_poly.entity_id
_entity_poly.type
_entity_poly.pdbx_seq_one_letter_code
_entity_poly.pdbx_strand_id
1 'polypeptide(L)'
;MYYTAALKSKTNLHCLGWAKSTGGVEGPYVDNSNQPWICPTNIGGAIDPSGYVDPQNRRWVVYKVDGNAIGHGGECGNTIPPIVPTPIMLQQVGQDGHTLIGSPQQLITNGALDGPYVEAPSLTKMGNKFVLFFSSQCFATPKYDVSYATADNIKGPYTRHGPLFVTGSYGMTAPGGLDIAVNGNRAVWHGNYGSGRAMYTGTLKLNGNQIVAMALNAASHNAAGEKTGPVSGQPPQPSEETKSAILDSSNQDPKGVNAPGQDGGDKNGEKKEKSERELAKEKAKAEKAAKLAAKQEKQKAQQAASAPKQKEKKKGQEKLPPYKEATPKGEKKILQPLDDEYHKAYIPSVVESAWYDWWEKEGFHHPEFAEDGNVKKAGSFVIPIPPPNVTGALHIGHALATSLQDALIRWNRMKGLTVLYVPGCDHAGISTQSVVENMLYNRRNGLTRHDLGREKFVNTVWEWKEEYHVKINKVLRRLGGSMDWSREAFTMDENLSAAVRQTFVQLHDEGLIYRANRLVNWCTRLTTALSNLEVDQKELEGSTKLDVPGYDKKIEFGCIWNFKYPIDGTEETIEVA
;
A
#
# COMPACT_ATOMS: atom_id res chain seq x y z
N MET A 1 -6.17 27.16 14.64
CA MET A 1 -5.31 27.10 13.44
C MET A 1 -4.28 28.21 13.53
N TYR A 2 -3.01 27.92 13.26
CA TYR A 2 -2.00 28.95 12.98
C TYR A 2 -1.87 29.08 11.47
N TYR A 3 -1.58 30.28 10.98
CA TYR A 3 -1.39 30.51 9.56
C TYR A 3 -0.37 31.63 9.33
N THR A 4 0.09 31.74 8.09
CA THR A 4 0.96 32.81 7.63
C THR A 4 0.18 33.70 6.67
N ALA A 5 0.34 35.02 6.80
CA ALA A 5 -0.20 35.99 5.85
C ALA A 5 0.85 37.05 5.48
N ALA A 6 0.78 37.55 4.25
CA ALA A 6 1.61 38.66 3.82
C ALA A 6 1.23 39.95 4.57
N LEU A 7 2.22 40.71 5.01
CA LEU A 7 1.99 41.98 5.69
C LEU A 7 1.51 43.03 4.69
N LYS A 8 0.32 43.60 4.90
CA LYS A 8 -0.30 44.55 3.96
C LYS A 8 0.60 45.75 3.61
N SER A 9 1.35 46.28 4.57
CA SER A 9 2.26 47.41 4.36
C SER A 9 3.55 47.05 3.64
N LYS A 10 3.90 45.75 3.59
CA LYS A 10 5.14 45.24 3.01
C LYS A 10 4.93 43.78 2.58
N THR A 11 4.34 43.59 1.41
CA THR A 11 3.81 42.29 0.95
C THR A 11 4.87 41.22 0.71
N ASN A 12 6.15 41.58 0.64
CA ASN A 12 7.24 40.61 0.60
C ASN A 12 7.59 40.03 1.97
N LEU A 13 7.07 40.60 3.07
CA LEU A 13 7.21 40.02 4.41
C LEU A 13 5.96 39.25 4.79
N HIS A 14 6.17 38.10 5.42
CA HIS A 14 5.13 37.28 6.00
C HIS A 14 5.09 37.42 7.52
N CYS A 15 3.91 37.31 8.11
CA CYS A 15 3.72 37.30 9.55
C CYS A 15 2.71 36.24 9.96
N LEU A 16 2.84 35.77 11.20
CA LEU A 16 1.99 34.73 11.75
C LEU A 16 0.67 35.31 12.26
N GLY A 17 -0.41 34.56 12.04
CA GLY A 17 -1.71 34.77 12.62
C GLY A 17 -2.26 33.49 13.24
N TRP A 18 -3.39 33.61 13.93
CA TRP A 18 -4.10 32.47 14.49
C TRP A 18 -5.60 32.69 14.36
N ALA A 19 -6.33 31.60 14.17
CA ALA A 19 -7.78 31.61 14.05
C ALA A 19 -8.38 30.50 14.91
N LYS A 20 -9.57 30.76 15.46
CA LYS A 20 -10.32 29.81 16.30
C LYS A 20 -11.58 29.35 15.60
N SER A 21 -11.95 28.11 15.82
CA SER A 21 -13.23 27.55 15.39
C SER A 21 -14.09 27.27 16.61
N THR A 22 -15.37 27.63 16.54
CA THR A 22 -16.40 27.24 17.50
C THR A 22 -17.10 25.93 17.12
N GLY A 23 -17.01 25.52 15.85
CA GLY A 23 -17.64 24.31 15.28
C GLY A 23 -16.79 23.05 15.36
N GLY A 24 -15.63 23.09 16.03
CA GLY A 24 -14.69 21.97 16.09
C GLY A 24 -13.59 22.06 15.02
N VAL A 25 -12.90 20.94 14.77
CA VAL A 25 -11.67 20.91 13.95
C VAL A 25 -11.89 21.21 12.47
N GLU A 26 -13.11 21.00 11.97
CA GLU A 26 -13.50 21.25 10.57
C GLU A 26 -13.72 22.74 10.26
N GLY A 27 -13.81 23.58 11.29
CA GLY A 27 -14.07 25.01 11.14
C GLY A 27 -15.56 25.38 11.29
N PRO A 28 -15.97 26.56 10.81
CA PRO A 28 -15.12 27.60 10.21
C PRO A 28 -14.13 28.19 11.23
N TYR A 29 -12.93 28.51 10.76
CA TYR A 29 -11.94 29.22 11.57
C TYR A 29 -12.05 30.73 11.33
N VAL A 30 -12.14 31.50 12.40
CA VAL A 30 -12.23 32.96 12.38
C VAL A 30 -11.03 33.54 13.11
N ASP A 31 -10.29 34.42 12.44
CA ASP A 31 -9.36 35.35 13.08
C ASP A 31 -10.08 36.67 13.35
N ASN A 32 -10.12 37.07 14.63
CA ASN A 32 -10.68 38.35 15.07
C ASN A 32 -9.59 39.35 15.49
N SER A 33 -8.32 39.04 15.21
CA SER A 33 -7.19 39.89 15.53
C SER A 33 -7.16 41.11 14.61
N ASN A 34 -6.76 42.25 15.15
CA ASN A 34 -6.60 43.50 14.39
C ASN A 34 -5.13 43.79 14.00
N GLN A 35 -4.21 42.92 14.42
CA GLN A 35 -2.77 43.03 14.18
C GLN A 35 -2.18 41.63 13.98
N PRO A 36 -1.05 41.51 13.25
CA PRO A 36 -0.30 40.26 13.18
C PRO A 36 0.13 39.78 14.57
N TRP A 37 0.17 38.46 14.76
CA TRP A 37 0.49 37.87 16.06
C TRP A 37 1.99 37.81 16.34
N ILE A 38 2.79 37.26 15.41
CA ILE A 38 4.26 37.24 15.49
C ILE A 38 4.80 37.75 14.17
N CYS A 39 5.53 38.88 14.21
CA CYS A 39 5.89 39.63 13.00
C CYS A 39 7.22 40.41 13.18
N PRO A 40 8.38 39.73 13.24
CA PRO A 40 9.67 40.38 13.44
C PRO A 40 10.19 41.00 12.12
N THR A 41 9.59 42.12 11.71
CA THR A 41 9.81 42.74 10.39
C THR A 41 11.23 43.25 10.15
N ASN A 42 11.99 43.51 11.21
CA ASN A 42 13.39 43.93 11.15
C ASN A 42 14.34 42.82 10.68
N ILE A 43 13.90 41.55 10.73
CA ILE A 43 14.69 40.36 10.37
C ILE A 43 13.98 39.46 9.35
N GLY A 44 13.00 40.00 8.61
CA GLY A 44 12.33 39.30 7.50
C GLY A 44 10.91 38.81 7.78
N GLY A 45 10.39 38.99 8.99
CA GLY A 45 9.06 38.47 9.35
C GLY A 45 9.10 37.00 9.81
N ALA A 46 7.96 36.33 9.80
CA ALA A 46 7.81 34.96 10.29
C ALA A 46 6.82 34.14 9.45
N ILE A 47 7.17 32.86 9.24
CA ILE A 47 6.44 31.91 8.39
C ILE A 47 6.50 30.49 9.01
N ASP A 48 5.70 29.58 8.45
CA ASP A 48 5.61 28.16 8.79
C ASP A 48 5.40 27.86 10.28
N PRO A 49 4.30 28.35 10.89
CA PRO A 49 4.01 28.04 12.28
C PRO A 49 3.52 26.60 12.44
N SER A 50 4.12 25.86 13.38
CA SER A 50 3.66 24.53 13.80
C SER A 50 3.49 24.46 15.32
N GLY A 51 2.36 23.92 15.76
CA GLY A 51 2.00 23.82 17.17
C GLY A 51 2.43 22.50 17.79
N TYR A 52 2.92 22.53 19.03
CA TYR A 52 3.32 21.34 19.79
C TYR A 52 2.82 21.42 21.23
N VAL A 53 2.34 20.29 21.77
CA VAL A 53 1.97 20.13 23.17
C VAL A 53 2.95 19.16 23.81
N ASP A 54 3.67 19.62 24.84
CA ASP A 54 4.66 18.78 25.51
C ASP A 54 4.01 17.83 26.53
N PRO A 55 4.76 16.82 27.04
CA PRO A 55 4.21 15.88 28.03
C PRO A 55 3.79 16.50 29.36
N GLN A 56 4.16 17.76 29.63
CA GLN A 56 3.71 18.54 30.78
C GLN A 56 2.47 19.39 30.45
N ASN A 57 1.83 19.13 29.31
CA ASN A 57 0.66 19.85 28.80
C ASN A 57 0.91 21.35 28.58
N ARG A 58 2.16 21.76 28.35
CA ARG A 58 2.49 23.13 27.93
C ARG A 58 2.42 23.23 26.41
N ARG A 59 1.94 24.37 25.92
CA ARG A 59 1.77 24.63 24.49
C ARG A 59 2.93 25.47 23.96
N TRP A 60 3.39 25.09 22.79
CA TRP A 60 4.52 25.68 22.11
C TRP A 60 4.19 25.88 20.64
N VAL A 61 4.78 26.89 20.03
CA VAL A 61 4.77 27.10 18.59
C VAL A 61 6.21 27.21 18.11
N VAL A 62 6.56 26.38 17.13
CA VAL A 62 7.79 26.53 16.35
C VAL A 62 7.49 27.25 15.05
N TYR A 63 8.39 28.13 14.62
CA TYR A 63 8.24 28.88 13.37
C TYR A 63 9.59 29.32 12.82
N LYS A 64 9.64 29.65 11.53
CA LYS A 64 10.81 30.23 10.86
C LYS A 64 10.73 31.75 10.89
N VAL A 65 11.85 32.41 11.17
CA VAL A 65 12.06 33.80 10.78
C VAL A 65 12.48 33.84 9.30
N ASP A 66 11.70 34.56 8.49
CA ASP A 66 11.77 34.53 7.02
C ASP A 66 12.89 35.44 6.48
N GLY A 67 14.13 35.21 6.93
CA GLY A 67 15.30 36.02 6.55
C GLY A 67 15.56 36.07 5.04
N ASN A 68 15.06 35.08 4.28
CA ASN A 68 15.10 35.11 2.82
C ASN A 68 14.23 36.20 2.18
N ALA A 69 13.25 36.76 2.89
CA ALA A 69 12.48 37.92 2.42
C ALA A 69 13.31 39.23 2.40
N ILE A 70 14.46 39.24 3.07
CA ILE A 70 15.44 40.34 3.10
C ILE A 70 16.83 39.89 2.64
N GLY A 71 16.91 38.75 1.96
CA GLY A 71 18.16 38.25 1.39
C GLY A 71 18.63 39.07 0.19
N HIS A 72 19.80 38.74 -0.33
CA HIS A 72 20.44 39.46 -1.44
C HIS A 72 20.01 38.93 -2.83
N GLY A 73 18.88 38.21 -2.89
CA GLY A 73 18.30 37.69 -4.12
C GLY A 73 18.79 36.29 -4.50
N GLY A 74 18.56 35.94 -5.77
CA GLY A 74 18.77 34.60 -6.30
C GLY A 74 17.56 33.68 -6.11
N GLU A 75 17.75 32.40 -6.43
CA GLU A 75 16.70 31.40 -6.31
C GLU A 75 16.24 31.30 -4.85
N CYS A 76 14.93 31.34 -4.61
CA CYS A 76 14.36 31.40 -3.26
C CYS A 76 14.81 32.61 -2.39
N GLY A 77 15.32 33.70 -2.97
CA GLY A 77 15.52 35.00 -2.30
C GLY A 77 16.77 35.15 -1.43
N ASN A 78 17.52 34.08 -1.17
CA ASN A 78 18.67 34.10 -0.25
C ASN A 78 19.85 33.22 -0.70
N THR A 79 20.04 33.00 -2.01
CA THR A 79 21.16 32.19 -2.53
C THR A 79 22.37 33.03 -2.96
N ILE A 80 22.22 34.35 -3.05
CA ILE A 80 23.33 35.26 -3.33
C ILE A 80 23.97 35.68 -1.99
N PRO A 81 25.29 35.45 -1.80
CA PRO A 81 25.98 35.90 -0.60
C PRO A 81 25.99 37.44 -0.44
N PRO A 82 26.02 37.96 0.80
CA PRO A 82 26.06 37.20 2.06
C PRO A 82 24.70 36.58 2.40
N ILE A 83 24.69 35.30 2.77
CA ILE A 83 23.45 34.58 3.08
C ILE A 83 22.90 35.09 4.43
N VAL A 84 21.64 35.50 4.46
CA VAL A 84 20.97 36.00 5.66
C VAL A 84 20.52 34.83 6.55
N PRO A 85 20.64 34.92 7.89
CA PRO A 85 20.14 33.88 8.79
C PRO A 85 18.61 33.66 8.69
N THR A 86 18.19 32.41 8.79
CA THR A 86 16.79 31.97 8.83
C THR A 86 16.56 31.11 10.08
N PRO A 87 16.49 31.72 11.27
CA PRO A 87 16.39 30.95 12.51
C PRO A 87 15.02 30.29 12.67
N ILE A 88 15.02 29.06 13.21
CA ILE A 88 13.83 28.40 13.74
C ILE A 88 13.69 28.78 15.21
N MET A 89 12.55 29.35 15.55
CA MET A 89 12.22 29.89 16.85
C MET A 89 11.22 28.99 17.57
N LEU A 90 11.28 28.97 18.90
CA LEU A 90 10.34 28.30 19.79
C LEU A 90 9.70 29.34 20.71
N GLN A 91 8.38 29.48 20.65
CA GLN A 91 7.61 30.38 21.49
C GLN A 91 6.65 29.59 22.37
N GLN A 92 6.69 29.80 23.68
CA GLN A 92 5.67 29.25 24.57
C GLN A 92 4.38 30.06 24.46
N VAL A 93 3.23 29.37 24.47
CA VAL A 93 1.92 30.01 24.47
C VAL A 93 1.04 29.51 25.62
N GLY A 94 0.07 30.32 26.01
CA GLY A 94 -0.95 30.00 26.98
C GLY A 94 -1.80 28.81 26.56
N GLN A 95 -2.63 28.31 27.48
CA GLN A 95 -3.53 27.19 27.21
C GLN A 95 -4.57 27.50 26.13
N ASP A 96 -4.84 28.78 25.92
CA ASP A 96 -5.67 29.30 24.83
C ASP A 96 -5.00 29.21 23.44
N GLY A 97 -3.76 28.73 23.39
CA GLY A 97 -2.97 28.50 22.17
C GLY A 97 -2.38 29.76 21.54
N HIS A 98 -2.53 30.96 22.10
CA HIS A 98 -2.06 32.19 21.44
C HIS A 98 -1.53 33.28 22.37
N THR A 99 -1.86 33.27 23.66
CA THR A 99 -1.25 34.22 24.60
C THR A 99 0.25 33.94 24.72
N LEU A 100 1.10 34.88 24.33
CA LEU A 100 2.57 34.69 24.34
C LEU A 100 3.10 34.64 25.78
N ILE A 101 3.89 33.60 26.11
CA ILE A 101 4.54 33.45 27.40
C ILE A 101 6.05 33.57 27.23
N GLY A 102 6.63 34.64 27.77
CA GLY A 102 8.06 34.92 27.67
C GLY A 102 8.53 35.20 26.25
N SER A 103 9.84 35.37 26.09
CA SER A 103 10.48 35.64 24.80
C SER A 103 10.71 34.37 23.98
N PRO A 104 10.68 34.43 22.64
CA PRO A 104 10.97 33.29 21.79
C PRO A 104 12.44 32.88 21.89
N GLN A 105 12.71 31.58 21.86
CA GLN A 105 14.05 30.99 21.92
C GLN A 105 14.46 30.51 20.53
N GLN A 106 15.63 30.93 20.04
CA GLN A 106 16.20 30.34 18.83
C GLN A 106 16.67 28.92 19.11
N LEU A 107 16.24 27.95 18.28
CA LEU A 107 16.64 26.55 18.36
C LEU A 107 17.84 26.26 17.45
N ILE A 108 17.72 26.62 16.17
CA ILE A 108 18.75 26.48 15.12
C ILE A 108 18.62 27.63 14.11
N THR A 109 19.59 27.78 13.22
CA THR A 109 19.56 28.64 12.02
C THR A 109 20.27 27.93 10.89
N ASN A 110 20.08 28.31 9.63
CA ASN A 110 20.84 27.74 8.52
C ASN A 110 22.36 27.84 8.74
N GLY A 111 23.04 26.70 8.59
CA GLY A 111 24.49 26.57 8.54
C GLY A 111 24.99 26.23 7.14
N ALA A 112 26.30 25.99 7.01
CA ALA A 112 26.94 25.72 5.72
C ALA A 112 26.36 24.50 4.97
N LEU A 113 25.88 23.48 5.70
CA LEU A 113 25.28 22.27 5.12
C LEU A 113 23.81 22.45 4.74
N ASP A 114 23.11 23.41 5.36
CA ASP A 114 21.68 23.65 5.16
C ASP A 114 21.43 24.55 3.92
N GLY A 115 22.47 25.26 3.45
CA GLY A 115 22.37 26.17 2.30
C GLY A 115 21.67 27.50 2.64
N PRO A 116 20.83 28.04 1.72
CA PRO A 116 20.28 29.38 1.84
C PRO A 116 19.29 29.55 3.00
N TYR A 117 18.65 28.48 3.48
CA TYR A 117 17.76 28.55 4.64
C TYR A 117 17.44 27.18 5.26
N VAL A 118 16.87 27.24 6.47
CA VAL A 118 16.09 26.16 7.07
C VAL A 118 14.64 26.62 7.23
N GLU A 119 13.67 25.73 7.03
CA GLU A 119 12.25 26.08 7.04
C GLU A 119 11.30 24.94 7.37
N ALA A 120 9.98 25.22 7.35
CA ALA A 120 8.93 24.25 7.64
C ALA A 120 9.21 23.39 8.90
N PRO A 121 9.38 24.03 10.08
CA PRO A 121 9.71 23.31 11.29
C PRO A 121 8.52 22.48 11.81
N SER A 122 8.79 21.28 12.30
CA SER A 122 7.84 20.47 13.07
C SER A 122 8.53 19.84 14.27
N LEU A 123 7.91 19.91 15.45
CA LEU A 123 8.52 19.50 16.71
C LEU A 123 7.72 18.38 17.36
N THR A 124 8.42 17.36 17.85
CA THR A 124 7.82 16.26 18.61
C THR A 124 8.75 15.75 19.71
N LYS A 125 8.24 14.89 20.58
CA LYS A 125 9.06 14.06 21.46
C LYS A 125 8.97 12.61 21.01
N MET A 126 10.12 12.01 20.70
CA MET A 126 10.25 10.60 20.33
C MET A 126 11.15 9.90 21.34
N GLY A 127 10.59 8.94 22.09
CA GLY A 127 11.31 8.32 23.20
C GLY A 127 11.71 9.35 24.27
N ASN A 128 13.01 9.43 24.57
CA ASN A 128 13.57 10.37 25.53
C ASN A 128 14.08 11.68 24.90
N LYS A 129 13.99 11.86 23.56
CA LYS A 129 14.51 13.03 22.85
C LYS A 129 13.39 13.92 22.31
N PHE A 130 13.62 15.22 22.32
CA PHE A 130 12.90 16.16 21.45
C PHE A 130 13.53 16.11 20.06
N VAL A 131 12.68 16.07 19.03
CA VAL A 131 13.10 15.96 17.63
C VAL A 131 12.47 17.13 16.87
N LEU A 132 13.32 17.99 16.36
CA LEU A 132 12.95 19.10 15.47
C LEU A 132 13.21 18.66 14.03
N PHE A 133 12.17 18.49 13.25
CA PHE A 133 12.25 18.32 11.80
C PHE A 133 12.24 19.70 11.13
N PHE A 134 12.98 19.84 10.04
CA PHE A 134 13.02 21.05 9.23
C PHE A 134 13.45 20.70 7.81
N SER A 135 13.11 21.55 6.85
CA SER A 135 13.60 21.43 5.48
C SER A 135 14.81 22.31 5.28
N SER A 136 15.73 21.91 4.40
CA SER A 136 16.92 22.68 4.06
C SER A 136 17.12 22.75 2.54
N GLN A 137 18.02 23.61 2.08
CA GLN A 137 18.25 23.96 0.68
C GLN A 137 17.07 24.71 0.02
N CYS A 138 17.25 25.19 -1.22
CA CYS A 138 16.20 25.94 -1.91
C CYS A 138 15.11 25.01 -2.45
N PHE A 139 13.84 25.25 -2.07
CA PHE A 139 12.66 24.47 -2.43
C PHE A 139 12.45 24.33 -3.95
N ALA A 140 12.92 25.33 -4.72
CA ALA A 140 12.85 25.33 -6.18
C ALA A 140 13.89 24.40 -6.84
N THR A 141 14.83 23.86 -6.06
CA THR A 141 15.90 22.98 -6.56
C THR A 141 15.69 21.52 -6.13
N PRO A 142 16.26 20.55 -6.87
CA PRO A 142 16.35 19.16 -6.43
C PRO A 142 17.19 18.94 -5.16
N LYS A 143 17.85 19.98 -4.61
CA LYS A 143 18.62 19.84 -3.37
C LYS A 143 17.75 19.93 -2.13
N TYR A 144 16.49 20.37 -2.25
CA TYR A 144 15.58 20.46 -1.12
C TYR A 144 15.46 19.12 -0.39
N ASP A 145 15.66 19.15 0.92
CA ASP A 145 15.68 17.97 1.76
C ASP A 145 14.89 18.15 3.05
N VAL A 146 14.56 17.02 3.68
CA VAL A 146 14.10 16.98 5.07
C VAL A 146 15.26 16.54 5.95
N SER A 147 15.59 17.38 6.92
CA SER A 147 16.62 17.14 7.93
C SER A 147 15.99 17.19 9.33
N TYR A 148 16.74 16.80 10.36
CA TYR A 148 16.27 16.86 11.73
C TYR A 148 17.37 17.23 12.72
N ALA A 149 16.98 17.58 13.94
CA ALA A 149 17.90 17.78 15.04
C ALA A 149 17.28 17.22 16.33
N THR A 150 18.12 16.73 17.25
CA THR A 150 17.65 16.17 18.52
C THR A 150 18.19 16.93 19.73
N ALA A 151 17.40 16.96 20.81
CA ALA A 151 17.78 17.58 22.08
C ALA A 151 17.19 16.81 23.28
N ASP A 152 17.83 16.89 24.44
CA ASP A 152 17.28 16.36 25.71
C ASP A 152 16.28 17.34 26.36
N ASN A 153 16.38 18.63 26.04
CA ASN A 153 15.49 19.68 26.50
C ASN A 153 14.83 20.34 25.30
N ILE A 154 13.53 20.66 25.41
CA ILE A 154 12.77 21.29 24.33
C ILE A 154 13.39 22.61 23.86
N LYS A 155 14.07 23.35 24.75
CA LYS A 155 14.77 24.60 24.46
C LYS A 155 16.18 24.41 23.89
N GLY A 156 16.61 23.17 23.67
CA GLY A 156 17.93 22.81 23.17
C GLY A 156 18.99 22.58 24.26
N PRO A 157 20.28 22.50 23.88
CA PRO A 157 20.79 22.66 22.52
C PRO A 157 20.36 21.52 21.59
N TYR A 158 20.11 21.83 20.32
CA TYR A 158 19.75 20.85 19.28
C TYR A 158 20.98 20.44 18.48
N THR A 159 21.22 19.13 18.41
CA THR A 159 22.27 18.51 17.60
C THR A 159 21.68 18.10 16.26
N ARG A 160 22.22 18.61 15.15
CA ARG A 160 21.74 18.27 13.80
C ARG A 160 22.06 16.84 13.42
N HIS A 161 21.12 16.25 12.69
CA HIS A 161 21.21 14.96 12.05
C HIS A 161 20.54 15.08 10.67
N GLY A 162 21.26 14.81 9.60
CA GLY A 162 20.66 14.95 8.29
C GLY A 162 21.54 14.51 7.14
N PRO A 163 20.96 14.43 5.94
CA PRO A 163 19.52 14.55 5.66
C PRO A 163 18.75 13.23 5.92
N LEU A 164 17.48 13.31 6.37
CA LEU A 164 16.57 12.17 6.54
C LEU A 164 15.97 11.73 5.21
N PHE A 165 15.52 12.69 4.40
CA PHE A 165 15.03 12.45 3.04
C PHE A 165 15.71 13.42 2.07
N VAL A 166 16.21 12.91 0.96
CA VAL A 166 16.81 13.67 -0.15
C VAL A 166 16.15 13.30 -1.47
N THR A 167 16.45 14.04 -2.54
CA THR A 167 16.16 13.58 -3.90
C THR A 167 16.75 12.18 -4.13
N GLY A 168 15.90 11.27 -4.64
CA GLY A 168 16.19 9.85 -4.81
C GLY A 168 15.71 8.98 -3.65
N SER A 169 15.51 9.52 -2.43
CA SER A 169 14.89 8.78 -1.34
C SER A 169 13.48 8.35 -1.75
N TYR A 170 13.20 7.04 -1.76
CA TYR A 170 11.89 6.49 -2.15
C TYR A 170 11.37 7.00 -3.51
N GLY A 171 12.27 7.34 -4.44
CA GLY A 171 11.91 7.88 -5.76
C GLY A 171 11.40 9.33 -5.74
N MET A 172 11.51 10.03 -4.61
CA MET A 172 11.07 11.42 -4.46
C MET A 172 12.09 12.39 -5.06
N THR A 173 11.61 13.53 -5.53
CA THR A 173 12.46 14.68 -5.88
C THR A 173 12.15 15.84 -4.94
N ALA A 174 13.18 16.51 -4.43
CA ALA A 174 13.06 17.67 -3.56
C ALA A 174 12.10 17.48 -2.36
N PRO A 175 12.24 16.44 -1.51
CA PRO A 175 11.36 16.24 -0.36
C PRO A 175 11.52 17.37 0.68
N GLY A 176 10.42 17.79 1.30
CA GLY A 176 10.42 18.82 2.33
C GLY A 176 9.06 18.95 3.02
N GLY A 177 8.92 19.95 3.89
CA GLY A 177 7.65 20.27 4.56
C GLY A 177 7.13 19.13 5.44
N LEU A 178 8.02 18.47 6.19
CA LEU A 178 7.59 17.37 7.05
C LEU A 178 6.83 17.89 8.26
N ASP A 179 5.61 17.40 8.44
CA ASP A 179 4.83 17.56 9.67
C ASP A 179 4.54 16.22 10.32
N ILE A 180 4.34 16.24 11.64
CA ILE A 180 4.17 15.03 12.43
C ILE A 180 2.85 15.03 13.19
N ALA A 181 2.17 13.89 13.16
CA ALA A 181 0.94 13.68 13.91
C ALA A 181 1.20 13.79 15.42
N VAL A 182 0.16 14.16 16.15
CA VAL A 182 0.18 14.40 17.61
C VAL A 182 0.69 13.19 18.41
N ASN A 183 0.54 11.97 17.89
CA ASN A 183 1.04 10.75 18.52
C ASN A 183 2.55 10.50 18.32
N GLY A 184 3.24 11.40 17.59
CA GLY A 184 4.70 11.52 17.55
C GLY A 184 5.44 10.49 16.70
N ASN A 185 4.75 9.66 15.92
CA ASN A 185 5.41 8.65 15.09
C ASN A 185 4.88 8.56 13.64
N ARG A 186 3.78 9.22 13.29
CA ARG A 186 3.29 9.29 11.90
C ARG A 186 3.63 10.65 11.33
N ALA A 187 4.21 10.69 10.15
CA ALA A 187 4.62 11.93 9.49
C ALA A 187 4.00 12.03 8.10
N VAL A 188 3.79 13.27 7.67
CA VAL A 188 3.42 13.64 6.31
C VAL A 188 4.47 14.61 5.78
N TRP A 189 4.81 14.56 4.50
CA TRP A 189 5.73 15.51 3.86
C TRP A 189 5.41 15.59 2.37
N HIS A 190 6.03 16.51 1.63
CA HIS A 190 5.77 16.67 0.21
C HIS A 190 7.04 16.60 -0.63
N GLY A 191 6.92 16.12 -1.87
CA GLY A 191 8.01 16.09 -2.86
C GLY A 191 7.51 16.51 -4.24
N ASN A 192 8.39 17.01 -5.10
CA ASN A 192 8.05 17.37 -6.47
C ASN A 192 7.58 16.15 -7.27
N TYR A 193 6.46 16.31 -7.98
CA TYR A 193 5.83 15.31 -8.83
C TYR A 193 5.21 16.00 -10.06
N GLY A 194 5.88 15.88 -11.21
CA GLY A 194 5.45 16.52 -12.46
C GLY A 194 5.30 18.04 -12.32
N SER A 195 4.08 18.55 -12.48
CA SER A 195 3.73 19.99 -12.41
C SER A 195 3.43 20.49 -10.99
N GLY A 196 3.49 19.63 -9.97
CA GLY A 196 3.14 20.00 -8.59
C GLY A 196 3.97 19.28 -7.53
N ARG A 197 3.44 19.20 -6.31
CA ARG A 197 4.04 18.44 -5.20
C ARG A 197 3.06 17.37 -4.72
N ALA A 198 3.53 16.12 -4.65
CA ALA A 198 2.78 15.01 -4.07
C ALA A 198 2.97 14.96 -2.55
N MET A 199 1.92 14.58 -1.83
CA MET A 199 1.99 14.31 -0.39
C MET A 199 2.40 12.85 -0.16
N TYR A 200 3.34 12.65 0.76
CA TYR A 200 3.85 11.37 1.20
C TYR A 200 3.55 11.19 2.68
N THR A 201 3.43 9.94 3.10
CA THR A 201 3.18 9.58 4.50
C THR A 201 4.15 8.49 4.96
N GLY A 202 4.41 8.41 6.25
CA GLY A 202 5.30 7.37 6.78
C GLY A 202 5.27 7.29 8.29
N THR A 203 5.87 6.22 8.80
CA THR A 203 6.09 6.07 10.24
C THR A 203 7.56 6.33 10.55
N LEU A 204 7.83 7.24 11.48
CA LEU A 204 9.16 7.53 11.98
C LEU A 204 9.41 6.78 13.29
N LYS A 205 10.63 6.28 13.49
CA LYS A 205 11.06 5.66 14.74
C LYS A 205 12.43 6.20 15.14
N LEU A 206 12.62 6.37 16.45
CA LEU A 206 13.94 6.62 17.02
C LEU A 206 14.67 5.28 17.20
N ASN A 207 15.83 5.13 16.57
CA ASN A 207 16.74 4.00 16.73
C ASN A 207 18.09 4.52 17.23
N GLY A 208 18.36 4.35 18.53
CA GLY A 208 19.47 5.02 19.20
C GLY A 208 19.27 6.55 19.18
N ASN A 209 20.21 7.28 18.55
CA ASN A 209 20.11 8.72 18.34
C ASN A 209 19.69 9.10 16.90
N GLN A 210 19.29 8.13 16.08
CA GLN A 210 18.91 8.38 14.68
C GLN A 210 17.42 8.15 14.46
N ILE A 211 16.82 9.02 13.66
CA ILE A 211 15.47 8.82 13.15
C ILE A 211 15.54 7.95 11.90
N VAL A 212 14.75 6.89 11.90
CA VAL A 212 14.55 5.99 10.76
C VAL A 212 13.12 6.14 10.29
N ALA A 213 12.95 6.38 8.99
CA ALA A 213 11.65 6.41 8.35
C ALA A 213 11.33 5.03 7.76
N MET A 214 10.16 4.51 8.08
CA MET A 214 9.52 3.42 7.35
C MET A 214 8.42 4.06 6.49
N ALA A 215 8.75 4.32 5.22
CA ALA A 215 7.81 4.92 4.29
C ALA A 215 6.62 3.96 4.06
N LEU A 216 5.40 4.49 4.23
CA LEU A 216 4.15 3.83 3.87
C LEU A 216 3.60 4.69 2.73
N ASN A 217 3.86 4.31 1.49
CA ASN A 217 3.44 5.10 0.33
C ASN A 217 1.96 5.49 0.42
N ALA A 218 1.70 6.77 0.12
CA ALA A 218 0.38 7.36 0.07
C ALA A 218 -0.48 6.71 -1.04
N ALA A 219 -1.71 6.37 -0.68
CA ALA A 219 -2.93 6.17 -1.51
C ALA A 219 -2.94 5.20 -2.71
N SER A 220 -2.46 3.98 -2.49
CA SER A 220 -3.37 2.85 -2.21
C SER A 220 -3.02 2.52 -0.77
N HIS A 221 -2.86 1.27 -0.40
CA HIS A 221 -1.59 1.03 0.27
C HIS A 221 -0.45 0.96 -0.81
N ASN A 222 -0.37 2.03 -1.67
CA ASN A 222 0.43 2.40 -2.92
C ASN A 222 -0.33 3.15 -4.10
N ALA A 223 -0.11 4.45 -4.35
CA ALA A 223 -0.80 5.22 -5.42
C ALA A 223 -0.36 4.93 -6.87
N ALA A 224 -1.17 5.43 -7.80
CA ALA A 224 -1.15 5.22 -9.25
C ALA A 224 0.14 5.66 -9.95
N GLY A 225 0.58 4.83 -10.91
CA GLY A 225 1.47 5.23 -12.00
C GLY A 225 2.92 4.71 -12.03
N GLU A 226 3.24 3.46 -11.63
CA GLU A 226 4.21 2.60 -12.38
C GLU A 226 4.43 1.19 -11.78
N LYS A 227 4.99 0.29 -12.63
CA LYS A 227 5.09 -1.17 -12.50
C LYS A 227 5.94 -1.66 -11.32
N THR A 228 5.52 -2.79 -10.75
CA THR A 228 6.25 -3.57 -9.73
C THR A 228 7.65 -4.01 -10.23
N GLY A 229 8.71 -3.39 -9.71
CA GLY A 229 10.08 -3.91 -9.73
C GLY A 229 10.34 -4.89 -8.56
N PRO A 230 11.35 -5.77 -8.65
CA PRO A 230 11.49 -6.90 -7.73
C PRO A 230 11.88 -6.46 -6.32
N VAL A 231 11.19 -7.04 -5.34
CA VAL A 231 11.42 -6.92 -3.89
C VAL A 231 12.90 -7.17 -3.55
N SER A 232 13.66 -6.12 -3.22
CA SER A 232 15.03 -6.23 -2.70
C SER A 232 15.06 -6.07 -1.19
N GLY A 233 14.56 -7.11 -0.54
CA GLY A 233 14.78 -7.43 0.86
C GLY A 233 14.23 -8.83 1.03
N GLN A 234 15.08 -9.85 0.91
CA GLN A 234 14.61 -11.22 1.10
C GLN A 234 14.01 -11.32 2.50
N PRO A 235 12.73 -11.72 2.63
CA PRO A 235 12.25 -12.30 3.88
C PRO A 235 13.25 -13.38 4.29
N PRO A 236 13.41 -13.70 5.59
CA PRO A 236 14.16 -14.89 5.98
C PRO A 236 13.68 -16.01 5.07
N GLN A 237 14.60 -16.53 4.25
CA GLN A 237 14.23 -17.46 3.20
C GLN A 237 13.51 -18.60 3.93
N PRO A 238 12.25 -18.92 3.56
CA PRO A 238 11.66 -20.17 4.02
C PRO A 238 12.68 -21.26 3.69
N SER A 239 12.86 -22.24 4.59
CA SER A 239 13.77 -23.34 4.31
C SER A 239 13.48 -23.88 2.91
N GLU A 240 14.49 -24.37 2.19
CA GLU A 240 14.28 -24.93 0.86
C GLU A 240 13.17 -25.98 0.85
N GLU A 241 13.00 -26.72 1.95
CA GLU A 241 11.86 -27.62 2.20
C GLU A 241 10.51 -26.91 2.30
N THR A 242 10.41 -25.76 2.98
CA THR A 242 9.17 -24.97 3.08
C THR A 242 8.79 -24.41 1.72
N LYS A 243 9.77 -23.93 0.94
CA LYS A 243 9.52 -23.50 -0.44
C LYS A 243 9.08 -24.65 -1.32
N SER A 244 9.78 -25.79 -1.29
CA SER A 244 9.42 -26.98 -2.06
C SER A 244 8.04 -27.51 -1.68
N ALA A 245 7.68 -27.57 -0.40
CA ALA A 245 6.36 -28.03 0.04
C ALA A 245 5.22 -27.09 -0.43
N ILE A 246 5.44 -25.78 -0.42
CA ILE A 246 4.48 -24.80 -0.93
C ILE A 246 4.36 -24.92 -2.45
N LEU A 247 5.50 -24.97 -3.16
CA LEU A 247 5.55 -25.10 -4.62
C LEU A 247 4.98 -26.43 -5.12
N ASP A 248 5.28 -27.55 -4.48
CA ASP A 248 4.75 -28.87 -4.82
C ASP A 248 3.24 -28.94 -4.56
N SER A 249 2.75 -28.26 -3.52
CA SER A 249 1.31 -28.14 -3.27
C SER A 249 0.59 -27.27 -4.32
N SER A 250 1.27 -26.27 -4.90
CA SER A 250 0.74 -25.42 -5.97
C SER A 250 0.92 -26.00 -7.38
N ASN A 251 1.92 -26.87 -7.58
CA ASN A 251 2.29 -27.44 -8.87
C ASN A 251 1.58 -28.78 -9.19
N GLN A 252 0.79 -29.32 -8.26
CA GLN A 252 -0.07 -30.49 -8.52
C GLN A 252 -1.35 -30.17 -9.31
N ASP A 253 -1.42 -29.03 -10.00
CA ASP A 253 -2.46 -28.76 -11.00
C ASP A 253 -1.95 -29.18 -12.40
N PRO A 254 -2.39 -30.32 -12.96
CA PRO A 254 -1.82 -30.86 -14.20
C PRO A 254 -2.17 -30.03 -15.45
N LYS A 255 -2.88 -28.90 -15.32
CA LYS A 255 -3.27 -28.06 -16.46
C LYS A 255 -3.09 -26.58 -16.18
N GLY A 256 -1.81 -26.19 -16.13
CA GLY A 256 -1.26 -24.96 -16.69
C GLY A 256 -2.10 -23.70 -16.56
N VAL A 257 -1.98 -23.00 -15.43
CA VAL A 257 -2.36 -21.58 -15.34
C VAL A 257 -1.26 -20.72 -14.72
N ASN A 258 -0.19 -21.29 -14.14
CA ASN A 258 0.81 -20.51 -13.40
C ASN A 258 2.28 -20.89 -13.66
N ALA A 259 2.72 -20.89 -14.93
CA ALA A 259 4.14 -20.82 -15.25
C ALA A 259 4.42 -19.61 -16.15
N PRO A 260 5.37 -18.71 -15.82
CA PRO A 260 5.78 -17.65 -16.71
C PRO A 260 6.61 -18.25 -17.85
N GLY A 261 6.01 -18.30 -19.04
CA GLY A 261 6.68 -18.60 -20.30
C GLY A 261 7.06 -20.06 -20.51
N GLN A 262 6.10 -20.87 -20.97
CA GLN A 262 6.39 -22.00 -21.86
C GLN A 262 5.16 -22.27 -22.71
N ASP A 263 5.26 -21.97 -24.02
CA ASP A 263 4.28 -22.35 -25.02
C ASP A 263 4.28 -23.88 -25.15
N GLY A 264 3.28 -24.52 -24.54
CA GLY A 264 2.97 -25.93 -24.78
C GLY A 264 2.20 -26.07 -26.08
N GLY A 265 2.91 -26.22 -27.20
CA GLY A 265 2.32 -26.66 -28.46
C GLY A 265 2.27 -28.18 -28.51
N ASP A 266 1.09 -28.75 -28.75
CA ASP A 266 0.98 -30.15 -29.20
C ASP A 266 0.85 -30.22 -30.72
N LYS A 267 1.49 -31.27 -31.24
CA LYS A 267 1.74 -31.56 -32.64
C LYS A 267 0.49 -32.18 -33.26
N ASN A 268 -0.19 -31.43 -34.12
CA ASN A 268 -0.84 -31.90 -35.35
C ASN A 268 -1.86 -30.86 -35.84
N GLY A 269 -1.36 -29.88 -36.59
CA GLY A 269 -2.17 -28.96 -37.37
C GLY A 269 -1.34 -28.46 -38.55
N GLU A 270 -1.88 -28.60 -39.76
CA GLU A 270 -1.20 -28.32 -41.02
C GLU A 270 -0.60 -26.90 -41.05
N LYS A 271 0.67 -26.80 -41.46
CA LYS A 271 1.43 -25.55 -41.52
C LYS A 271 0.94 -24.69 -42.68
N LYS A 272 0.36 -23.53 -42.38
CA LYS A 272 0.34 -22.39 -43.31
C LYS A 272 1.74 -21.77 -43.40
N GLU A 273 2.22 -21.51 -44.61
CA GLU A 273 3.47 -20.79 -44.85
C GLU A 273 3.39 -19.37 -44.24
N LYS A 274 4.40 -19.04 -43.42
CA LYS A 274 4.49 -17.76 -42.71
C LYS A 274 4.99 -16.66 -43.65
N SER A 275 4.45 -15.46 -43.50
CA SER A 275 4.85 -14.29 -44.32
C SER A 275 6.26 -13.79 -43.98
N GLU A 276 6.93 -13.13 -44.92
CA GLU A 276 8.29 -12.55 -44.75
C GLU A 276 8.41 -11.63 -43.52
N ARG A 277 7.31 -10.96 -43.14
CA ARG A 277 7.25 -10.06 -41.97
C ARG A 277 7.30 -10.81 -40.64
N GLU A 278 6.85 -12.05 -40.59
CA GLU A 278 6.92 -12.90 -39.39
C GLU A 278 8.32 -13.50 -39.22
N LEU A 279 8.95 -13.92 -40.31
CA LEU A 279 10.35 -14.39 -40.32
C LEU A 279 11.33 -13.29 -39.87
N ALA A 280 11.10 -12.03 -40.28
CA ALA A 280 11.89 -10.89 -39.83
C ALA A 280 11.73 -10.61 -38.32
N LYS A 281 10.50 -10.74 -37.79
CA LYS A 281 10.22 -10.58 -36.35
C LYS A 281 10.83 -11.70 -35.50
N GLU A 282 10.82 -12.94 -35.98
CA GLU A 282 11.46 -14.07 -35.30
C GLU A 282 12.98 -13.92 -35.28
N LYS A 283 13.62 -13.52 -36.40
CA LYS A 283 15.07 -13.23 -36.43
C LYS A 283 15.45 -12.12 -35.46
N ALA A 284 14.68 -11.03 -35.41
CA ALA A 284 14.93 -9.93 -34.47
C ALA A 284 14.73 -10.33 -33.00
N LYS A 285 13.76 -11.21 -32.70
CA LYS A 285 13.58 -11.77 -31.35
C LYS A 285 14.72 -12.71 -30.97
N ALA A 286 15.16 -13.58 -31.87
CA ALA A 286 16.27 -14.49 -31.65
C ALA A 286 17.59 -13.74 -31.41
N GLU A 287 17.85 -12.68 -32.18
CA GLU A 287 19.06 -11.86 -32.01
C GLU A 287 19.05 -11.09 -30.67
N LYS A 288 17.89 -10.58 -30.25
CA LYS A 288 17.73 -9.95 -28.93
C LYS A 288 17.89 -10.95 -27.79
N ALA A 289 17.37 -12.17 -27.93
CA ALA A 289 17.52 -13.24 -26.95
C ALA A 289 18.99 -13.68 -26.83
N ALA A 290 19.70 -13.81 -27.95
CA ALA A 290 21.13 -14.12 -27.97
C ALA A 290 21.99 -13.03 -27.30
N LYS A 291 21.70 -11.74 -27.57
CA LYS A 291 22.38 -10.61 -26.91
C LYS A 291 22.11 -10.56 -25.41
N LEU A 292 20.90 -10.92 -24.97
CA LEU A 292 20.54 -11.00 -23.56
C LEU A 292 21.26 -12.16 -22.85
N ALA A 293 21.32 -13.33 -23.48
CA ALA A 293 22.04 -14.50 -22.97
C ALA A 293 23.55 -14.20 -22.83
N ALA A 294 24.16 -13.59 -23.84
CA ALA A 294 25.57 -13.20 -23.80
C ALA A 294 25.88 -12.15 -22.71
N LYS A 295 24.93 -11.24 -22.43
CA LYS A 295 25.06 -10.24 -21.35
C LYS A 295 24.93 -10.90 -19.97
N GLN A 296 24.05 -11.89 -19.83
CA GLN A 296 23.90 -12.66 -18.59
C GLN A 296 25.11 -13.57 -18.31
N GLU A 297 25.73 -14.16 -19.34
CA GLU A 297 26.98 -14.92 -19.16
C GLU A 297 28.15 -14.03 -18.76
N LYS A 298 28.28 -12.83 -19.34
CA LYS A 298 29.29 -11.85 -18.92
C LYS A 298 29.10 -11.38 -17.48
N GLN A 299 27.85 -11.20 -17.02
CA GLN A 299 27.56 -10.87 -15.62
C GLN A 299 27.86 -12.02 -14.66
N LYS A 300 27.60 -13.28 -15.05
CA LYS A 300 27.98 -14.47 -14.27
C LYS A 300 29.51 -14.62 -14.18
N ALA A 301 30.24 -14.35 -15.26
CA ALA A 301 31.70 -14.40 -15.27
C ALA A 301 32.33 -13.31 -14.39
N GLN A 302 31.74 -12.11 -14.31
CA GLN A 302 32.20 -11.03 -13.44
C GLN A 302 31.88 -11.27 -11.95
N GLN A 303 30.78 -11.97 -11.63
CA GLN A 303 30.49 -12.40 -10.26
C GLN A 303 31.39 -13.55 -9.79
N ALA A 304 31.87 -14.42 -10.70
CA ALA A 304 32.82 -15.48 -10.37
C ALA A 304 34.25 -14.98 -10.06
N ALA A 305 34.62 -13.79 -10.55
CA ALA A 305 35.94 -13.19 -10.38
C ALA A 305 36.13 -12.36 -9.08
N SER A 306 35.07 -12.15 -8.28
CA SER A 306 35.11 -11.29 -7.07
C SER A 306 34.93 -12.03 -5.73
N ALA A 307 35.00 -13.37 -5.71
CA ALA A 307 34.92 -14.14 -4.47
C ALA A 307 36.27 -14.16 -3.70
N PRO A 308 36.31 -13.83 -2.39
CA PRO A 308 37.51 -14.00 -1.56
C PRO A 308 37.85 -15.49 -1.35
N LYS A 309 39.15 -15.80 -1.28
CA LYS A 309 39.69 -17.15 -1.00
C LYS A 309 39.26 -17.69 0.38
N GLN A 310 38.89 -18.98 0.36
CA GLN A 310 38.91 -20.00 1.43
C GLN A 310 38.00 -19.81 2.66
N LYS A 311 36.86 -20.54 2.62
CA LYS A 311 36.35 -21.32 3.76
C LYS A 311 36.01 -22.73 3.27
N GLU A 312 36.42 -23.71 4.05
CA GLU A 312 36.31 -25.14 3.78
C GLU A 312 34.91 -25.59 3.34
N LYS A 313 34.88 -26.52 2.39
CA LYS A 313 33.68 -27.26 1.97
C LYS A 313 33.02 -27.92 3.19
N LYS A 314 31.89 -27.40 3.67
CA LYS A 314 30.92 -28.22 4.41
C LYS A 314 30.35 -29.25 3.44
N LYS A 315 30.49 -30.54 3.80
CA LYS A 315 29.82 -31.69 3.16
C LYS A 315 28.34 -31.35 2.92
N GLY A 316 27.85 -31.61 1.70
CA GLY A 316 26.43 -31.48 1.38
C GLY A 316 25.59 -32.33 2.34
N GLN A 317 24.54 -31.73 2.90
CA GLN A 317 23.51 -32.48 3.61
C GLN A 317 22.88 -33.47 2.63
N GLU A 318 22.93 -34.75 2.99
CA GLU A 318 22.15 -35.82 2.38
C GLU A 318 20.66 -35.43 2.43
N LYS A 319 19.96 -35.41 1.30
CA LYS A 319 18.52 -35.17 1.30
C LYS A 319 17.85 -36.39 1.91
N LEU A 320 17.23 -36.21 3.08
CA LEU A 320 16.43 -37.24 3.73
C LEU A 320 15.31 -37.72 2.78
N PRO A 321 14.91 -39.00 2.81
CA PRO A 321 13.79 -39.49 2.02
C PRO A 321 12.49 -38.78 2.42
N PRO A 322 11.45 -38.75 1.55
CA PRO A 322 10.17 -38.12 1.87
C PRO A 322 9.61 -38.68 3.19
N TYR A 323 9.34 -37.79 4.14
CA TYR A 323 8.77 -38.16 5.42
C TYR A 323 7.40 -38.81 5.23
N LYS A 324 7.19 -39.96 5.86
CA LYS A 324 5.90 -40.66 5.89
C LYS A 324 5.29 -40.46 7.26
N GLU A 325 4.16 -39.76 7.30
CA GLU A 325 3.41 -39.57 8.54
C GLU A 325 2.81 -40.90 9.00
N ALA A 326 3.20 -41.35 10.19
CA ALA A 326 2.75 -42.60 10.80
C ALA A 326 1.48 -42.41 11.65
N THR A 327 1.18 -41.17 12.03
CA THR A 327 -0.03 -40.84 12.80
C THR A 327 -1.27 -41.06 11.93
N PRO A 328 -2.25 -41.87 12.37
CA PRO A 328 -3.53 -41.96 11.68
C PRO A 328 -4.21 -40.60 11.56
N LYS A 329 -4.90 -40.35 10.45
CA LYS A 329 -5.54 -39.05 10.19
C LYS A 329 -6.50 -38.67 11.34
N GLY A 330 -6.31 -37.48 11.89
CA GLY A 330 -7.14 -36.95 12.97
C GLY A 330 -6.74 -37.40 14.38
N GLU A 331 -5.77 -38.30 14.53
CA GLU A 331 -5.23 -38.64 15.86
C GLU A 331 -4.14 -37.66 16.27
N LYS A 332 -3.94 -37.51 17.59
CA LYS A 332 -2.86 -36.69 18.13
C LYS A 332 -1.52 -37.21 17.62
N LYS A 333 -0.68 -36.31 17.10
CA LYS A 333 0.63 -36.64 16.51
C LYS A 333 1.45 -37.53 17.43
N ILE A 334 1.90 -38.66 16.90
CA ILE A 334 2.83 -39.56 17.58
C ILE A 334 4.21 -38.91 17.53
N LEU A 335 4.70 -38.47 18.70
CA LEU A 335 6.03 -37.88 18.81
C LEU A 335 7.07 -38.99 18.73
N GLN A 336 7.88 -38.95 17.68
CA GLN A 336 8.98 -39.87 17.51
C GLN A 336 10.18 -39.46 18.37
N PRO A 337 11.12 -40.38 18.67
CA PRO A 337 12.31 -40.07 19.44
C PRO A 337 13.15 -38.92 18.86
N LEU A 338 13.78 -38.13 19.72
CA LEU A 338 14.57 -36.95 19.33
C LEU A 338 15.89 -37.32 18.59
N ASP A 339 16.32 -38.57 18.69
CA ASP A 339 17.47 -39.15 18.00
C ASP A 339 17.17 -39.62 16.56
N ASP A 340 15.91 -39.57 16.14
CA ASP A 340 15.49 -39.86 14.76
C ASP A 340 16.11 -38.85 13.77
N GLU A 341 16.41 -39.32 12.55
CA GLU A 341 17.08 -38.53 11.53
C GLU A 341 16.30 -37.27 11.11
N TYR A 342 14.97 -37.32 11.20
CA TYR A 342 14.08 -36.20 10.90
C TYR A 342 13.99 -35.17 12.04
N HIS A 343 14.54 -35.45 13.24
CA HIS A 343 14.57 -34.51 14.38
C HIS A 343 15.95 -33.88 14.62
N LYS A 344 16.98 -34.25 13.84
CA LYS A 344 18.32 -33.63 13.89
C LYS A 344 18.28 -32.13 13.54
N ALA A 345 17.26 -31.67 12.82
CA ALA A 345 16.96 -30.27 12.54
C ALA A 345 15.44 -30.03 12.56
N TYR A 346 15.02 -28.77 12.70
CA TYR A 346 13.60 -28.43 12.60
C TYR A 346 13.12 -28.50 11.15
N ILE A 347 12.28 -29.50 10.84
CA ILE A 347 11.66 -29.70 9.52
C ILE A 347 10.15 -29.40 9.66
N PRO A 348 9.64 -28.26 9.16
CA PRO A 348 8.24 -27.87 9.36
C PRO A 348 7.24 -28.90 8.84
N SER A 349 7.49 -29.51 7.68
CA SER A 349 6.59 -30.52 7.10
C SER A 349 6.45 -31.77 7.96
N VAL A 350 7.50 -32.15 8.70
CA VAL A 350 7.50 -33.25 9.68
C VAL A 350 6.77 -32.82 10.95
N VAL A 351 7.00 -31.60 11.42
CA VAL A 351 6.38 -31.14 12.68
C VAL A 351 4.90 -30.88 12.50
N GLU A 352 4.51 -30.14 11.46
CA GLU A 352 3.12 -29.70 11.21
C GLU A 352 2.18 -30.82 10.80
N SER A 353 2.69 -31.93 10.24
CA SER A 353 1.85 -33.03 9.79
C SER A 353 1.03 -33.63 10.94
N ALA A 354 -0.18 -34.08 10.62
CA ALA A 354 -1.21 -34.60 11.54
C ALA A 354 -1.84 -33.59 12.54
N TRP A 355 -1.19 -32.46 12.88
CA TRP A 355 -1.74 -31.54 13.89
C TRP A 355 -3.09 -30.94 13.51
N TYR A 356 -3.21 -30.47 12.27
CA TYR A 356 -4.43 -29.78 11.85
C TYR A 356 -5.64 -30.72 11.83
N ASP A 357 -5.48 -31.91 11.25
CA ASP A 357 -6.53 -32.94 11.23
C ASP A 357 -6.98 -33.29 12.65
N TRP A 358 -6.04 -33.37 13.61
CA TRP A 358 -6.37 -33.59 15.02
C TRP A 358 -7.10 -32.41 15.65
N TRP A 359 -6.63 -31.17 15.44
CA TRP A 359 -7.30 -29.97 15.96
C TRP A 359 -8.74 -29.82 15.46
N GLU A 360 -8.97 -30.14 14.19
CA GLU A 360 -10.30 -30.12 13.57
C GLU A 360 -11.18 -31.24 14.14
N LYS A 361 -10.66 -32.48 14.29
CA LYS A 361 -11.40 -33.61 14.88
C LYS A 361 -11.81 -33.36 16.33
N GLU A 362 -10.92 -32.80 17.15
CA GLU A 362 -11.20 -32.50 18.56
C GLU A 362 -12.07 -31.24 18.75
N GLY A 363 -12.33 -30.47 17.68
CA GLY A 363 -13.16 -29.28 17.75
C GLY A 363 -12.49 -28.11 18.49
N PHE A 364 -11.16 -28.04 18.57
CA PHE A 364 -10.45 -26.96 19.29
C PHE A 364 -10.67 -25.57 18.72
N HIS A 365 -11.21 -25.48 17.51
CA HIS A 365 -11.52 -24.20 16.86
C HIS A 365 -12.95 -23.73 17.16
N HIS A 366 -13.81 -24.60 17.69
CA HIS A 366 -15.17 -24.22 18.10
C HIS A 366 -15.15 -23.17 19.22
N PRO A 367 -16.16 -22.29 19.30
CA PRO A 367 -16.31 -21.37 20.42
C PRO A 367 -16.61 -22.13 21.71
N GLU A 368 -15.85 -21.83 22.76
CA GLU A 368 -16.10 -22.36 24.10
C GLU A 368 -16.97 -21.38 24.90
N PHE A 369 -18.06 -21.89 25.47
CA PHE A 369 -19.00 -21.15 26.30
C PHE A 369 -18.79 -21.47 27.79
N ALA A 370 -19.46 -20.73 28.67
CA ALA A 370 -19.55 -21.06 30.09
C ALA A 370 -20.52 -22.25 30.31
N GLU A 371 -20.52 -22.82 31.51
CA GLU A 371 -21.36 -23.99 31.86
C GLU A 371 -22.86 -23.76 31.66
N ASP A 372 -23.30 -22.51 31.75
CA ASP A 372 -24.68 -22.06 31.52
C ASP A 372 -25.01 -21.86 30.02
N GLY A 373 -24.06 -22.12 29.12
CA GLY A 373 -24.19 -21.93 27.67
C GLY A 373 -23.99 -20.49 27.20
N ASN A 374 -23.69 -19.54 28.10
CA ASN A 374 -23.48 -18.14 27.75
C ASN A 374 -22.01 -17.83 27.42
N VAL A 375 -21.77 -16.64 26.86
CA VAL A 375 -20.42 -16.11 26.65
C VAL A 375 -19.67 -16.07 27.99
N LYS A 376 -18.41 -16.53 27.98
CA LYS A 376 -17.55 -16.52 29.16
C LYS A 376 -17.46 -15.12 29.77
N LYS A 377 -17.28 -15.03 31.10
CA LYS A 377 -17.14 -13.75 31.82
C LYS A 377 -16.05 -12.82 31.25
N ALA A 378 -15.00 -13.38 30.64
CA ALA A 378 -13.93 -12.62 29.99
C ALA A 378 -14.37 -11.88 28.72
N GLY A 379 -15.57 -12.17 28.19
CA GLY A 379 -16.13 -11.58 26.97
C GLY A 379 -15.98 -12.46 25.74
N SER A 380 -16.39 -11.92 24.60
CA SER A 380 -16.31 -12.57 23.29
C SER A 380 -15.39 -11.85 22.32
N PHE A 381 -14.76 -12.59 21.41
CA PHE A 381 -13.99 -12.02 20.31
C PHE A 381 -14.30 -12.79 19.02
N VAL A 382 -14.86 -12.09 18.03
CA VAL A 382 -15.35 -12.70 16.79
C VAL A 382 -14.69 -12.03 15.59
N ILE A 383 -14.15 -12.82 14.68
CA ILE A 383 -13.66 -12.34 13.38
C ILE A 383 -14.30 -13.21 12.29
N PRO A 384 -15.00 -12.62 11.30
CA PRO A 384 -15.20 -13.27 10.02
C PRO A 384 -13.94 -13.13 9.17
N ILE A 385 -13.50 -14.19 8.50
CA ILE A 385 -12.48 -14.02 7.46
C ILE A 385 -13.05 -13.11 6.36
N PRO A 386 -12.27 -12.17 5.80
CA PRO A 386 -12.58 -11.52 4.54
C PRO A 386 -12.67 -12.64 3.49
N PRO A 387 -13.89 -12.98 3.02
CA PRO A 387 -14.09 -14.22 2.29
C PRO A 387 -13.31 -14.17 0.98
N PRO A 388 -12.37 -15.10 0.72
CA PRO A 388 -11.62 -15.09 -0.53
C PRO A 388 -12.54 -15.33 -1.73
N ASN A 389 -12.29 -14.62 -2.82
CA ASN A 389 -13.03 -14.78 -4.07
C ASN A 389 -12.73 -16.15 -4.71
N VAL A 390 -13.76 -16.81 -5.24
CA VAL A 390 -13.63 -18.07 -5.99
C VAL A 390 -13.08 -17.88 -7.41
N THR A 391 -12.06 -17.04 -7.55
CA THR A 391 -11.48 -16.61 -8.84
C THR A 391 -10.11 -17.21 -9.15
N GLY A 392 -9.53 -17.98 -8.23
CA GLY A 392 -8.16 -18.46 -8.36
C GLY A 392 -7.58 -19.07 -7.09
N ALA A 393 -6.31 -19.46 -7.14
CA ALA A 393 -5.58 -19.91 -5.96
C ALA A 393 -5.21 -18.73 -5.06
N LEU A 394 -5.11 -18.98 -3.75
CA LEU A 394 -4.67 -17.97 -2.79
C LEU A 394 -3.18 -17.63 -3.00
N HIS A 395 -2.85 -16.35 -2.84
CA HIS A 395 -1.48 -15.82 -2.85
C HIS A 395 -1.04 -15.30 -1.47
N ILE A 396 0.22 -14.89 -1.35
CA ILE A 396 0.84 -14.44 -0.08
C ILE A 396 0.11 -13.31 0.65
N GLY A 397 -0.69 -12.51 -0.07
CA GLY A 397 -1.54 -11.48 0.53
C GLY A 397 -2.61 -12.08 1.43
N HIS A 398 -3.23 -13.17 1.00
CA HIS A 398 -4.19 -13.93 1.81
C HIS A 398 -3.49 -14.58 3.01
N ALA A 399 -2.27 -15.10 2.82
CA ALA A 399 -1.49 -15.67 3.92
C ALA A 399 -1.18 -14.62 5.00
N LEU A 400 -0.80 -13.40 4.61
CA LEU A 400 -0.56 -12.29 5.54
C LEU A 400 -1.82 -11.94 6.33
N ALA A 401 -2.94 -11.68 5.65
CA ALA A 401 -4.19 -11.31 6.29
C ALA A 401 -4.68 -12.40 7.25
N THR A 402 -4.68 -13.66 6.79
CA THR A 402 -5.08 -14.83 7.58
C THR A 402 -4.19 -15.01 8.80
N SER A 403 -2.87 -14.87 8.66
CA SER A 403 -1.92 -15.03 9.78
C SER A 403 -2.13 -13.98 10.87
N LEU A 404 -2.42 -12.73 10.48
CA LEU A 404 -2.72 -11.66 11.44
C LEU A 404 -4.01 -11.93 12.21
N GLN A 405 -5.06 -12.34 11.50
CA GLN A 405 -6.35 -12.69 12.11
C GLN A 405 -6.22 -13.89 13.03
N ASP A 406 -5.54 -14.95 12.59
CA ASP A 406 -5.33 -16.15 13.38
C ASP A 406 -4.53 -15.90 14.66
N ALA A 407 -3.48 -15.05 14.59
CA ALA A 407 -2.73 -14.64 15.77
C ALA A 407 -3.63 -13.94 16.81
N LEU A 408 -4.53 -13.05 16.36
CA LEU A 408 -5.49 -12.39 17.25
C LEU A 408 -6.51 -13.37 17.83
N ILE A 409 -7.00 -14.31 17.03
CA ILE A 409 -7.93 -15.36 17.45
C ILE A 409 -7.29 -16.21 18.54
N ARG A 410 -6.08 -16.72 18.31
CA ARG A 410 -5.36 -17.56 19.28
C ARG A 410 -5.04 -16.78 20.55
N TRP A 411 -4.56 -15.54 20.44
CA TRP A 411 -4.26 -14.70 21.60
C TRP A 411 -5.49 -14.42 22.47
N ASN A 412 -6.63 -14.06 21.86
CA ASN A 412 -7.86 -13.83 22.62
C ASN A 412 -8.43 -15.12 23.22
N ARG A 413 -8.30 -16.26 22.53
CA ARG A 413 -8.69 -17.58 23.07
C ARG A 413 -7.86 -17.91 24.31
N MET A 414 -6.55 -17.66 24.26
CA MET A 414 -5.64 -17.83 25.41
C MET A 414 -5.94 -16.88 26.58
N LYS A 415 -6.57 -15.73 26.32
CA LYS A 415 -7.07 -14.83 27.37
C LYS A 415 -8.37 -15.29 28.03
N GLY A 416 -8.91 -16.44 27.63
CA GLY A 416 -10.13 -17.03 28.19
C GLY A 416 -11.43 -16.46 27.64
N LEU A 417 -11.39 -15.71 26.54
CA LEU A 417 -12.61 -15.22 25.86
C LEU A 417 -13.32 -16.37 25.11
N THR A 418 -14.63 -16.21 24.89
CA THR A 418 -15.36 -17.01 23.89
C THR A 418 -14.98 -16.50 22.50
N VAL A 419 -14.26 -17.30 21.72
CA VAL A 419 -13.68 -16.85 20.44
C VAL A 419 -14.28 -17.60 19.26
N LEU A 420 -14.65 -16.86 18.22
CA LEU A 420 -15.15 -17.41 16.96
C LEU A 420 -14.38 -16.83 15.77
N TYR A 421 -13.82 -17.70 14.95
CA TYR A 421 -13.23 -17.34 13.66
C TYR A 421 -14.04 -18.00 12.55
N VAL A 422 -14.88 -17.21 11.86
CA VAL A 422 -15.82 -17.74 10.85
C VAL A 422 -15.11 -17.86 9.50
N PRO A 423 -14.99 -19.06 8.92
CA PRO A 423 -14.48 -19.24 7.56
C PRO A 423 -15.57 -18.96 6.52
N GLY A 424 -15.16 -18.63 5.30
CA GLY A 424 -16.09 -18.51 4.18
C GLY A 424 -15.43 -18.07 2.89
N CYS A 425 -16.20 -18.13 1.80
CA CYS A 425 -15.77 -17.71 0.47
C CYS A 425 -16.80 -16.82 -0.24
N ASP A 426 -16.31 -15.98 -1.15
CA ASP A 426 -17.12 -15.03 -1.91
C ASP A 426 -17.30 -15.50 -3.35
N HIS A 427 -18.55 -15.46 -3.82
CA HIS A 427 -18.93 -15.72 -5.20
C HIS A 427 -18.33 -14.68 -6.16
N ALA A 428 -18.02 -13.46 -5.69
CA ALA A 428 -17.32 -12.40 -6.40
C ALA A 428 -17.93 -11.99 -7.76
N GLY A 429 -19.22 -12.26 -7.97
CA GLY A 429 -20.03 -11.90 -9.14
C GLY A 429 -19.24 -11.77 -10.46
N ILE A 430 -18.97 -10.52 -10.84
CA ILE A 430 -18.32 -10.15 -12.10
C ILE A 430 -16.91 -10.74 -12.27
N SER A 431 -16.13 -10.85 -11.19
CA SER A 431 -14.78 -11.40 -11.25
C SER A 431 -14.81 -12.90 -11.56
N THR A 432 -15.69 -13.66 -10.91
CA THR A 432 -15.87 -15.09 -11.19
C THR A 432 -16.41 -15.32 -12.60
N GLN A 433 -17.41 -14.53 -13.02
CA GLN A 433 -17.92 -14.59 -14.39
C GLN A 433 -16.80 -14.39 -15.41
N SER A 434 -15.98 -13.34 -15.25
CA SER A 434 -14.87 -13.05 -16.17
C SER A 434 -13.84 -14.18 -16.24
N VAL A 435 -13.47 -14.76 -15.09
CA VAL A 435 -12.52 -15.88 -15.06
C VAL A 435 -13.09 -17.13 -15.72
N VAL A 436 -14.36 -17.47 -15.47
CA VAL A 436 -15.01 -18.63 -16.09
C VAL A 436 -15.21 -18.42 -17.58
N GLU A 437 -15.57 -17.21 -18.04
CA GLU A 437 -15.65 -16.88 -19.46
C GLU A 437 -14.29 -17.02 -20.16
N ASN A 438 -13.21 -16.52 -19.54
CA ASN A 438 -11.86 -16.68 -20.07
C ASN A 438 -11.42 -18.15 -20.07
N MET A 439 -11.76 -18.90 -19.03
CA MET A 439 -11.50 -20.35 -18.98
C MET A 439 -12.24 -21.07 -20.12
N LEU A 440 -13.51 -20.73 -20.37
CA LEU A 440 -14.30 -21.33 -21.44
C LEU A 440 -13.68 -21.04 -22.80
N TYR A 441 -13.34 -19.77 -23.05
CA TYR A 441 -12.71 -19.34 -24.29
C TYR A 441 -11.40 -20.09 -24.54
N ASN A 442 -10.53 -20.19 -23.53
CA ASN A 442 -9.21 -20.79 -23.68
C ASN A 442 -9.23 -22.33 -23.69
N ARG A 443 -10.06 -22.96 -22.87
CA ARG A 443 -10.08 -24.43 -22.71
C ARG A 443 -11.05 -25.13 -23.65
N ARG A 444 -12.00 -24.41 -24.25
CA ARG A 444 -13.03 -24.97 -25.14
C ARG A 444 -13.09 -24.25 -26.49
N ASN A 445 -11.93 -24.05 -27.12
CA ASN A 445 -11.80 -23.58 -28.50
C ASN A 445 -12.61 -22.31 -28.85
N GLY A 446 -12.59 -21.31 -27.97
CA GLY A 446 -13.24 -20.03 -28.22
C GLY A 446 -14.73 -19.96 -27.84
N LEU A 447 -15.30 -20.99 -27.21
CA LEU A 447 -16.68 -20.98 -26.71
C LEU A 447 -16.91 -19.81 -25.73
N THR A 448 -18.02 -19.11 -25.91
CA THR A 448 -18.45 -17.99 -25.06
C THR A 448 -19.64 -18.36 -24.18
N ARG A 449 -19.94 -17.55 -23.16
CA ARG A 449 -21.15 -17.75 -22.34
C ARG A 449 -22.46 -17.65 -23.13
N HIS A 450 -22.45 -16.92 -24.26
CA HIS A 450 -23.62 -16.77 -25.11
C HIS A 450 -23.92 -18.06 -25.88
N ASP A 451 -22.86 -18.78 -26.28
CA ASP A 451 -22.99 -20.08 -26.95
C ASP A 451 -23.53 -21.17 -26.03
N LEU A 452 -23.20 -21.10 -24.73
CA LEU A 452 -23.71 -22.04 -23.73
C LEU A 452 -25.16 -21.76 -23.31
N GLY A 453 -25.57 -20.49 -23.33
CA GLY A 453 -26.81 -20.04 -22.70
C GLY A 453 -26.70 -19.97 -21.17
N ARG A 454 -27.67 -19.28 -20.54
CA ARG A 454 -27.61 -18.91 -19.11
C ARG A 454 -27.50 -20.11 -18.18
N GLU A 455 -28.36 -21.12 -18.33
CA GLU A 455 -28.45 -22.25 -17.41
C GLU A 455 -27.14 -23.06 -17.39
N LYS A 456 -26.65 -23.47 -18.57
CA LYS A 456 -25.40 -24.22 -18.69
C LYS A 456 -24.20 -23.42 -18.20
N PHE A 457 -24.15 -22.12 -18.50
CA PHE A 457 -23.08 -21.25 -18.01
C PHE A 457 -23.09 -21.16 -16.48
N VAL A 458 -24.26 -20.95 -15.86
CA VAL A 458 -24.39 -20.92 -14.39
C VAL A 458 -23.94 -22.24 -13.77
N ASN A 459 -24.31 -23.39 -14.34
CA ASN A 459 -23.82 -24.69 -13.87
C ASN A 459 -22.29 -24.80 -13.95
N THR A 460 -21.68 -24.31 -15.04
CA THR A 460 -20.22 -24.27 -15.16
C THR A 460 -19.57 -23.36 -14.11
N VAL A 461 -20.20 -22.24 -13.75
CA VAL A 461 -19.74 -21.35 -12.67
C VAL A 461 -19.81 -22.06 -11.31
N TRP A 462 -20.85 -22.85 -11.05
CA TRP A 462 -20.95 -23.66 -9.83
C TRP A 462 -19.90 -24.76 -9.76
N GLU A 463 -19.66 -25.48 -10.87
CA GLU A 463 -18.56 -26.46 -10.95
C GLU A 463 -17.20 -25.83 -10.62
N TRP A 464 -16.94 -24.64 -11.20
CA TRP A 464 -15.74 -23.86 -10.91
C TRP A 464 -15.66 -23.48 -9.43
N LYS A 465 -16.76 -23.00 -8.85
CA LYS A 465 -16.81 -22.65 -7.42
C LYS A 465 -16.46 -23.85 -6.56
N GLU A 466 -17.02 -25.03 -6.81
CA GLU A 466 -16.74 -26.20 -5.96
C GLU A 466 -15.28 -26.64 -6.05
N GLU A 467 -14.69 -26.61 -7.24
CA GLU A 467 -13.26 -26.92 -7.41
C GLU A 467 -12.37 -25.95 -6.62
N TYR A 468 -12.60 -24.64 -6.77
CA TYR A 468 -11.76 -23.63 -6.14
C TYR A 468 -12.01 -23.48 -4.64
N HIS A 469 -13.24 -23.70 -4.20
CA HIS A 469 -13.60 -23.72 -2.79
C HIS A 469 -12.78 -24.77 -2.03
N VAL A 470 -12.69 -26.00 -2.56
CA VAL A 470 -11.86 -27.07 -1.97
C VAL A 470 -10.38 -26.67 -1.92
N LYS A 471 -9.86 -26.03 -2.98
CA LYS A 471 -8.46 -25.58 -3.04
C LYS A 471 -8.18 -24.47 -2.01
N ILE A 472 -9.05 -23.46 -1.91
CA ILE A 472 -8.95 -22.35 -0.95
C ILE A 472 -8.94 -22.90 0.48
N ASN A 473 -9.90 -23.76 0.80
CA ASN A 473 -10.03 -24.38 2.11
C ASN A 473 -8.81 -25.19 2.49
N LYS A 474 -8.27 -25.99 1.56
CA LYS A 474 -7.04 -26.75 1.77
C LYS A 474 -5.87 -25.84 2.13
N VAL A 475 -5.72 -24.70 1.47
CA VAL A 475 -4.64 -23.74 1.75
C VAL A 475 -4.82 -23.10 3.13
N LEU A 476 -6.03 -22.64 3.46
CA LEU A 476 -6.32 -22.03 4.78
C LEU A 476 -6.07 -23.02 5.93
N ARG A 477 -6.45 -24.29 5.76
CA ARG A 477 -6.12 -25.37 6.71
C ARG A 477 -4.61 -25.60 6.79
N ARG A 478 -3.92 -25.66 5.65
CA ARG A 478 -2.47 -25.88 5.62
C ARG A 478 -1.68 -24.74 6.27
N LEU A 479 -2.17 -23.51 6.19
CA LEU A 479 -1.62 -22.36 6.91
C LEU A 479 -1.84 -22.42 8.44
N GLY A 480 -2.66 -23.35 8.91
CA GLY A 480 -2.96 -23.51 10.34
C GLY A 480 -4.03 -22.54 10.85
N GLY A 481 -4.92 -22.02 9.99
CA GLY A 481 -5.99 -21.13 10.43
C GLY A 481 -6.94 -21.82 11.42
N SER A 482 -7.08 -21.27 12.62
CA SER A 482 -7.91 -21.81 13.71
C SER A 482 -9.40 -21.47 13.55
N MET A 483 -9.94 -21.77 12.37
CA MET A 483 -11.29 -21.46 11.93
C MET A 483 -12.29 -22.52 12.37
N ASP A 484 -13.52 -22.08 12.67
CA ASP A 484 -14.64 -22.97 12.93
C ASP A 484 -15.27 -23.43 11.61
N TRP A 485 -14.74 -24.50 11.02
CA TRP A 485 -15.23 -25.06 9.75
C TRP A 485 -16.66 -25.58 9.78
N SER A 486 -17.24 -25.80 10.96
CA SER A 486 -18.66 -26.16 11.07
C SER A 486 -19.59 -25.00 10.66
N ARG A 487 -19.05 -23.78 10.58
CA ARG A 487 -19.74 -22.53 10.25
C ARG A 487 -19.23 -21.90 8.96
N GLU A 488 -18.60 -22.69 8.10
CA GLU A 488 -18.25 -22.23 6.77
C GLU A 488 -19.45 -21.65 6.05
N ALA A 489 -19.27 -20.46 5.47
CA ALA A 489 -20.30 -19.75 4.75
C ALA A 489 -19.86 -19.38 3.33
N PHE A 490 -20.76 -19.53 2.38
CA PHE A 490 -20.60 -19.02 1.02
C PHE A 490 -21.65 -17.94 0.77
N THR A 491 -21.22 -16.82 0.20
CA THR A 491 -22.09 -15.64 -0.01
C THR A 491 -23.44 -15.89 -0.71
N MET A 492 -23.57 -16.97 -1.49
CA MET A 492 -24.82 -17.37 -2.16
C MET A 492 -25.58 -18.50 -1.44
N ASP A 493 -25.19 -18.89 -0.23
CA ASP A 493 -25.96 -19.83 0.60
C ASP A 493 -27.35 -19.29 0.88
N GLU A 494 -28.31 -20.18 1.15
CA GLU A 494 -29.73 -19.82 1.27
C GLU A 494 -29.98 -18.78 2.37
N ASN A 495 -29.33 -18.91 3.53
CA ASN A 495 -29.45 -17.99 4.65
C ASN A 495 -28.85 -16.60 4.35
N LEU A 496 -27.68 -16.55 3.69
CA LEU A 496 -27.03 -15.29 3.33
C LEU A 496 -27.76 -14.60 2.17
N SER A 497 -28.26 -15.37 1.20
CA SER A 497 -29.13 -14.87 0.14
C SER A 497 -30.44 -14.31 0.67
N ALA A 498 -31.02 -14.96 1.69
CA ALA A 498 -32.20 -14.45 2.38
C ALA A 498 -31.91 -13.13 3.11
N ALA A 499 -30.76 -13.03 3.78
CA ALA A 499 -30.32 -11.79 4.44
C ALA A 499 -30.14 -10.63 3.44
N VAL A 500 -29.51 -10.88 2.28
CA VAL A 500 -29.38 -9.86 1.22
C VAL A 500 -30.75 -9.42 0.70
N ARG A 501 -31.68 -10.36 0.48
CA ARG A 501 -33.04 -10.04 0.02
C ARG A 501 -33.80 -9.21 1.05
N GLN A 502 -33.70 -9.57 2.34
CA GLN A 502 -34.32 -8.81 3.41
C GLN A 502 -33.77 -7.39 3.49
N THR A 503 -32.44 -7.23 3.46
CA THR A 503 -31.79 -5.91 3.46
C THR A 503 -32.21 -5.08 2.25
N PHE A 504 -32.31 -5.69 1.06
CA PHE A 504 -32.79 -5.00 -0.14
C PHE A 504 -34.22 -4.47 0.03
N VAL A 505 -35.14 -5.32 0.52
CA VAL A 505 -36.54 -4.92 0.75
C VAL A 505 -36.61 -3.81 1.80
N GLN A 506 -35.89 -3.95 2.91
CA GLN A 506 -35.84 -2.92 3.96
C GLN A 506 -35.36 -1.57 3.41
N LEU A 507 -34.22 -1.54 2.70
CA LEU A 507 -33.67 -0.30 2.14
C LEU A 507 -34.55 0.29 1.04
N HIS A 508 -35.30 -0.53 0.33
CA HIS A 508 -36.31 -0.08 -0.62
C HIS A 508 -37.52 0.56 0.09
N ASP A 509 -38.03 -0.07 1.15
CA ASP A 509 -39.16 0.44 1.94
C ASP A 509 -38.81 1.73 2.68
N GLU A 510 -37.55 1.90 3.08
CA GLU A 510 -36.99 3.14 3.64
C GLU A 510 -36.73 4.23 2.57
N GLY A 511 -36.93 3.92 1.27
CA GLY A 511 -36.73 4.87 0.16
C GLY A 511 -35.26 5.11 -0.23
N LEU A 512 -34.32 4.33 0.31
CA LEU A 512 -32.88 4.42 0.02
C LEU A 512 -32.49 3.68 -1.27
N ILE A 513 -33.21 2.61 -1.62
CA ILE A 513 -33.11 1.93 -2.92
C ILE A 513 -34.29 2.35 -3.79
N TYR A 514 -33.98 2.82 -5.00
CA TYR A 514 -34.99 3.25 -5.97
C TYR A 514 -34.58 2.86 -7.40
N ARG A 515 -35.55 2.90 -8.32
CA ARG A 515 -35.33 2.69 -9.75
C ARG A 515 -35.54 3.99 -10.51
N ALA A 516 -34.51 4.45 -11.20
CA ALA A 516 -34.57 5.62 -12.08
C ALA A 516 -33.64 5.46 -13.27
N ASN A 517 -33.89 6.23 -14.34
CA ASN A 517 -32.96 6.34 -15.45
C ASN A 517 -31.85 7.33 -15.07
N ARG A 518 -30.61 6.85 -15.03
CA ARG A 518 -29.41 7.65 -14.75
C ARG A 518 -28.28 7.25 -15.68
N LEU A 519 -27.33 8.17 -15.86
CA LEU A 519 -26.05 7.82 -16.48
C LEU A 519 -25.32 6.83 -15.57
N VAL A 520 -24.83 5.75 -16.16
CA VAL A 520 -24.10 4.68 -15.47
C VAL A 520 -22.82 4.38 -16.22
N ASN A 521 -21.81 3.88 -15.51
CA ASN A 521 -20.64 3.32 -16.16
C ASN A 521 -21.02 1.97 -16.77
N TRP A 522 -20.95 1.84 -18.10
CA TRP A 522 -21.34 0.62 -18.81
C TRP A 522 -20.13 -0.09 -19.39
N CYS A 523 -19.94 -1.36 -19.03
CA CYS A 523 -18.93 -2.21 -19.65
C CYS A 523 -19.50 -2.87 -20.91
N THR A 524 -19.00 -2.49 -22.08
CA THR A 524 -19.42 -3.08 -23.38
C THR A 524 -18.99 -4.54 -23.55
N ARG A 525 -17.90 -4.95 -22.90
CA ARG A 525 -17.39 -6.33 -22.96
C ARG A 525 -18.23 -7.30 -22.12
N LEU A 526 -18.51 -6.94 -20.88
CA LEU A 526 -19.26 -7.77 -19.93
C LEU A 526 -20.78 -7.50 -19.98
N THR A 527 -21.20 -6.48 -20.73
CA THR A 527 -22.61 -6.09 -20.92
C THR A 527 -23.33 -5.86 -19.59
N THR A 528 -22.71 -5.07 -18.70
CA THR A 528 -23.27 -4.76 -17.38
C THR A 528 -22.90 -3.34 -16.94
N ALA A 529 -23.73 -2.77 -16.08
CA ALA A 529 -23.39 -1.55 -15.34
C ALA A 529 -22.34 -1.85 -14.27
N LEU A 530 -21.51 -0.86 -13.98
CA LEU A 530 -20.46 -0.87 -12.96
C LEU A 530 -20.65 0.32 -12.01
N SER A 531 -20.36 0.09 -10.74
CA SER A 531 -20.26 1.16 -9.74
C SER A 531 -19.03 2.03 -10.00
N ASN A 532 -19.00 3.24 -9.43
CA ASN A 532 -17.84 4.12 -9.55
C ASN A 532 -16.56 3.50 -8.96
N LEU A 533 -16.69 2.65 -7.93
CA LEU A 533 -15.54 1.98 -7.29
C LEU A 533 -14.95 0.84 -8.14
N GLU A 534 -15.71 0.32 -9.11
CA GLU A 534 -15.26 -0.75 -10.01
C GLU A 534 -14.59 -0.20 -11.29
N VAL A 535 -14.59 1.11 -11.48
CA VAL A 535 -14.03 1.77 -12.67
C VAL A 535 -12.69 2.39 -12.34
N ASP A 536 -11.64 1.88 -12.97
CA ASP A 536 -10.30 2.44 -12.92
C ASP A 536 -10.12 3.51 -14.01
N GLN A 537 -9.83 4.74 -13.59
CA GLN A 537 -9.63 5.87 -14.49
C GLN A 537 -8.17 5.92 -14.95
N LYS A 538 -7.96 5.87 -16.26
CA LYS A 538 -6.62 5.96 -16.86
C LYS A 538 -6.39 7.34 -17.44
N GLU A 539 -5.51 8.11 -16.80
CA GLU A 539 -5.07 9.39 -17.32
C GLU A 539 -4.03 9.19 -18.43
N LEU A 540 -4.19 9.94 -19.53
CA LEU A 540 -3.32 9.87 -20.71
C LEU A 540 -2.76 11.26 -20.96
N GLU A 541 -1.43 11.39 -20.99
CA GLU A 541 -0.75 12.67 -21.21
C GLU A 541 -0.83 13.16 -22.68
N GLY A 542 -1.25 12.29 -23.60
CA GLY A 542 -1.41 12.62 -25.02
C GLY A 542 -1.87 11.43 -25.85
N SER A 543 -1.79 11.57 -27.19
CA SER A 543 -2.24 10.54 -28.13
C SER A 543 -1.59 9.18 -27.84
N THR A 544 -2.42 8.21 -27.50
CA THR A 544 -2.01 6.88 -27.07
C THR A 544 -2.88 5.81 -27.73
N LYS A 545 -2.24 4.82 -28.37
CA LYS A 545 -2.94 3.69 -28.99
C LYS A 545 -3.10 2.54 -28.01
N LEU A 546 -4.32 2.30 -27.55
CA LEU A 546 -4.65 1.25 -26.59
C LEU A 546 -5.35 0.07 -27.26
N ASP A 547 -5.09 -1.14 -26.73
CA ASP A 547 -5.84 -2.34 -27.10
C ASP A 547 -7.20 -2.29 -26.40
N VAL A 548 -8.29 -2.34 -27.18
CA VAL A 548 -9.66 -2.31 -26.66
C VAL A 548 -10.33 -3.64 -26.98
N PRO A 549 -10.86 -4.37 -25.98
CA PRO A 549 -11.57 -5.63 -26.24
C PRO A 549 -12.69 -5.45 -27.27
N GLY A 550 -12.69 -6.30 -28.30
CA GLY A 550 -13.66 -6.25 -29.40
C GLY A 550 -13.21 -5.50 -30.66
N TYR A 551 -12.01 -4.93 -30.67
CA TYR A 551 -11.43 -4.28 -31.85
C TYR A 551 -10.18 -5.02 -32.35
N ASP A 552 -10.08 -5.22 -33.67
CA ASP A 552 -8.93 -5.90 -34.31
C ASP A 552 -7.68 -5.03 -34.41
N LYS A 553 -7.80 -3.75 -34.07
CA LYS A 553 -6.73 -2.76 -34.11
C LYS A 553 -6.73 -1.96 -32.82
N LYS A 554 -5.55 -1.44 -32.47
CA LYS A 554 -5.43 -0.46 -31.40
C LYS A 554 -6.22 0.80 -31.73
N ILE A 555 -6.93 1.32 -30.74
CA ILE A 555 -7.72 2.52 -30.84
C ILE A 555 -6.93 3.67 -30.24
N GLU A 556 -6.95 4.82 -30.91
CA GLU A 556 -6.28 6.03 -30.47
C GLU A 556 -7.13 6.78 -29.44
N PHE A 557 -6.54 7.10 -28.30
CA PHE A 557 -7.11 7.86 -27.19
C PHE A 557 -6.20 9.04 -26.86
N GLY A 558 -6.67 10.01 -26.07
CA GLY A 558 -5.86 11.17 -25.66
C GLY A 558 -5.65 12.22 -26.76
N CYS A 559 -6.55 12.24 -27.76
CA CYS A 559 -6.62 13.28 -28.78
C CYS A 559 -7.85 14.17 -28.51
N ILE A 560 -7.63 15.49 -28.50
CA ILE A 560 -8.70 16.50 -28.52
C ILE A 560 -8.80 16.99 -29.96
N TRP A 561 -10.00 16.93 -30.54
CA TRP A 561 -10.24 17.26 -31.94
C TRP A 561 -11.09 18.52 -32.01
N ASN A 562 -10.54 19.58 -32.59
CA ASN A 562 -11.30 20.81 -32.81
C ASN A 562 -12.18 20.66 -34.06
N PHE A 563 -13.49 20.73 -33.87
CA PHE A 563 -14.46 20.74 -34.96
C PHE A 563 -15.00 22.15 -35.16
N LYS A 564 -15.13 22.58 -36.42
CA LYS A 564 -15.79 23.83 -36.80
C LYS A 564 -17.09 23.53 -37.53
N TYR A 565 -18.15 24.22 -37.17
CA TYR A 565 -19.45 24.08 -37.82
C TYR A 565 -20.04 25.45 -38.14
N PRO A 566 -20.65 25.64 -39.33
CA PRO A 566 -21.30 26.90 -39.68
C PRO A 566 -22.52 27.17 -38.79
N ILE A 567 -22.75 28.44 -38.47
CA ILE A 567 -23.93 28.89 -37.73
C ILE A 567 -25.01 29.31 -38.74
N ASP A 568 -26.19 28.71 -38.63
CA ASP A 568 -27.29 28.93 -39.56
C ASP A 568 -27.66 30.42 -39.68
N GLY A 569 -27.84 30.88 -40.92
CA GLY A 569 -28.14 32.28 -41.24
C GLY A 569 -26.95 33.26 -41.14
N THR A 570 -25.71 32.79 -40.96
CA THR A 570 -24.52 33.64 -40.86
C THR A 570 -23.33 33.09 -41.67
N GLU A 571 -22.30 33.91 -41.88
CA GLU A 571 -20.99 33.45 -42.38
C GLU A 571 -20.04 32.99 -41.24
N GLU A 572 -20.53 33.00 -40.00
CA GLU A 572 -19.73 32.66 -38.81
C GLU A 572 -19.72 31.15 -38.54
N THR A 573 -18.72 30.70 -37.79
CA THR A 573 -18.56 29.29 -37.41
C THR A 573 -18.39 29.14 -35.90
N ILE A 574 -18.97 28.10 -35.32
CA ILE A 574 -18.70 27.67 -33.94
C ILE A 574 -17.60 26.61 -33.92
N GLU A 575 -16.63 26.77 -33.02
CA GLU A 575 -15.56 25.80 -32.77
C GLU A 575 -15.80 25.08 -31.45
N VAL A 576 -15.75 23.75 -31.45
CA VAL A 576 -15.86 22.89 -30.27
C VAL A 576 -14.61 22.02 -30.18
N ALA A 577 -13.94 22.06 -29.03
CA ALA A 577 -12.75 21.26 -28.72
C ALA A 577 -13.11 20.01 -27.92
#